data_AF-A0A5S3QFT2-F1
#
_entry.id   AF-A0A5S3QFT2-F1
#
_cell.length_a   1.000
_cell.length_b   1.000
_cell.length_c   1.000
_cell.angle_alpha   90.00
_cell.angle_beta   90.00
_cell.angle_gamma   90.00
#
_symmetry.space_group_name_H-M   'P 1'
#
loop_
_entity.id
_entity.type
_entity.pdbx_description
1 polymer ?
#
loop_
_entity_poly.entity_id
_entity_poly.type
_entity_poly.pdbx_seq_one_letter_code
_entity_poly.pdbx_strand_id
1 'polypeptide(L)'
;MIRYILTNRRFLLILFIINLLGTAYGYYWYRFQLYDTPRIFLLFVPDSPTASLFFTVFLLFFLFNRNVPYIEALAVITLFKYGIWAVVMN
;
A
#
# COMPACT_ATOMS: atom_id res chain seq x y z
N MET A 1 12.44 -14.78 -16.66
CA MET A 1 11.06 -14.53 -17.13
C MET A 1 10.26 -13.61 -16.19
N ILE A 2 10.09 -13.96 -14.91
CA ILE A 2 9.31 -13.17 -13.94
C ILE A 2 9.84 -11.74 -13.75
N ARG A 3 11.15 -11.58 -13.50
CA ARG A 3 11.77 -10.25 -13.31
C ARG A 3 11.49 -9.30 -14.48
N TYR A 4 11.57 -9.82 -15.71
CA TYR A 4 11.31 -9.03 -16.92
C TYR A 4 9.88 -8.45 -16.95
N ILE A 5 8.89 -9.22 -16.49
CA ILE A 5 7.49 -8.77 -16.40
C ILE A 5 7.35 -7.74 -15.28
N LEU A 6 7.86 -8.06 -14.08
CA LEU A 6 7.72 -7.22 -12.89
C LEU A 6 8.44 -5.87 -12.99
N THR A 7 9.51 -5.78 -13.79
CA THR A 7 10.23 -4.52 -14.04
C THR A 7 9.80 -3.84 -15.34
N ASN A 8 8.83 -4.38 -16.07
CA ASN A 8 8.35 -3.76 -17.30
C ASN A 8 7.63 -2.44 -16.97
N ARG A 9 8.01 -1.34 -17.63
CA ARG A 9 7.46 -0.01 -17.34
C ARG A 9 5.94 0.08 -17.54
N ARG A 10 5.38 -0.59 -18.55
CA ARG A 10 3.92 -0.60 -18.78
C ARG A 10 3.21 -1.37 -17.67
N PHE A 11 3.78 -2.50 -17.25
CA PHE A 11 3.27 -3.27 -16.13
C PHE A 11 3.26 -2.44 -14.84
N LEU A 12 4.38 -1.78 -14.52
CA LEU A 12 4.50 -0.92 -13.34
C LEU A 12 3.53 0.27 -13.38
N LEU A 13 3.30 0.88 -14.54
CA LEU A 13 2.32 1.96 -14.70
C LEU A 13 0.89 1.48 -14.44
N ILE A 14 0.51 0.34 -15.02
CA ILE A 14 -0.82 -0.26 -14.79
C ILE A 14 -0.98 -0.61 -13.31
N LEU A 15 0.04 -1.26 -12.72
CA LEU A 15 0.05 -1.64 -11.32
C LEU A 15 -0.09 -0.40 -10.42
N PHE A 16 0.60 0.70 -10.74
CA PHE A 16 0.49 1.97 -10.03
C PHE A 16 -0.91 2.56 -10.12
N ILE A 17 -1.51 2.64 -11.31
CA ILE A 17 -2.86 3.20 -11.49
C ILE A 17 -3.90 2.39 -10.70
N ILE A 18 -3.84 1.06 -10.79
CA ILE A 18 -4.77 0.18 -10.06
C ILE A 18 -4.59 0.36 -8.55
N ASN A 19 -3.34 0.40 -8.05
CA ASN A 19 -3.08 0.62 -6.63
C ASN A 19 -3.52 2.00 -6.16
N LEU A 20 -3.34 3.05 -6.96
CA LEU A 20 -3.77 4.40 -6.63
C LEU A 20 -5.29 4.48 -6.49
N LEU A 21 -6.03 3.93 -7.46
CA LEU A 21 -7.49 3.87 -7.41
C LEU A 21 -7.97 2.99 -6.24
N GLY A 22 -7.33 1.85 -6.03
CA GLY A 22 -7.61 0.94 -4.91
C GLY A 22 -7.37 1.61 -3.56
N THR A 23 -6.29 2.39 -3.42
CA THR A 23 -5.96 3.14 -2.19
C THR A 23 -7.04 4.20 -1.91
N ALA A 24 -7.41 4.98 -2.92
CA ALA A 24 -8.45 6.01 -2.80
C ALA A 24 -9.81 5.39 -2.40
N TYR A 25 -10.19 4.29 -3.06
CA TYR A 25 -11.40 3.56 -2.71
C TYR A 25 -11.30 2.92 -1.32
N GLY A 26 -10.14 2.42 -0.92
CA GLY A 26 -9.88 1.88 0.41
C GLY A 26 -10.12 2.91 1.50
N TYR A 27 -9.60 4.14 1.35
CA TYR A 27 -9.89 5.21 2.32
C TYR A 27 -11.37 5.57 2.36
N TYR A 28 -12.06 5.57 1.21
CA TYR A 28 -13.50 5.76 1.19
C TYR A 28 -14.24 4.63 1.91
N TRP A 29 -13.85 3.38 1.71
CA TRP A 29 -14.47 2.20 2.34
C TRP A 29 -14.30 2.21 3.86
N TYR A 30 -13.09 2.46 4.34
CA TYR A 30 -12.74 2.48 5.76
C TYR A 30 -13.05 3.81 6.47
N ARG A 31 -13.65 4.79 5.78
CA ARG A 31 -13.81 6.17 6.26
C ARG A 31 -14.43 6.29 7.66
N PHE A 32 -15.50 5.53 7.93
CA PHE A 32 -16.19 5.60 9.22
C PHE A 32 -15.35 4.97 10.33
N GLN A 33 -14.77 3.79 10.07
CA GLN A 33 -13.88 3.12 11.01
C GLN A 33 -12.66 3.99 11.38
N LEU A 34 -12.03 4.63 10.39
CA LEU A 34 -10.88 5.51 10.62
C LEU A 34 -11.27 6.82 11.32
N TYR A 35 -12.48 7.32 11.07
CA TYR A 35 -12.99 8.54 11.72
C TYR A 35 -13.34 8.29 13.19
N ASP A 36 -13.97 7.17 13.50
CA ASP A 36 -14.42 6.82 14.85
C ASP A 36 -13.26 6.30 15.73
N THR A 37 -12.15 5.87 15.13
CA THR A 37 -10.98 5.38 15.89
C THR A 37 -10.15 6.55 16.43
N PRO A 38 -9.86 6.60 17.75
CA PRO A 38 -8.94 7.58 18.30
C PRO A 38 -7.57 7.51 17.61
N ARG A 39 -6.97 8.67 17.30
CA ARG A 39 -5.76 8.77 16.46
C ARG A 39 -4.60 7.89 16.92
N ILE A 40 -4.42 7.71 18.23
CA ILE A 40 -3.36 6.87 18.80
C ILE A 40 -3.53 5.38 18.47
N PHE A 41 -4.77 4.95 18.20
CA PHE A 41 -5.11 3.57 17.88
C PHE A 41 -5.15 3.28 16.38
N LEU A 42 -5.08 4.29 15.51
CA LEU A 42 -5.08 4.09 14.05
C LEU A 42 -3.96 3.15 13.60
N LEU A 43 -2.81 3.18 14.28
CA LEU A 43 -1.71 2.26 14.00
C LEU A 43 -2.09 0.79 14.24
N PHE A 44 -3.09 0.51 15.07
CA PHE A 44 -3.52 -0.86 15.40
C PHE A 44 -4.78 -1.31 14.66
N VAL A 45 -5.37 -0.44 13.85
CA VAL A 45 -6.52 -0.79 13.02
C VAL A 45 -6.04 -1.64 11.86
N PRO A 46 -6.61 -2.83 11.60
CA PRO A 46 -6.30 -3.61 10.40
C PRO A 46 -6.96 -2.95 9.18
N ASP A 47 -6.27 -1.98 8.59
CA ASP A 47 -6.73 -1.25 7.43
C ASP A 47 -5.89 -1.58 6.19
N SER A 48 -6.54 -1.89 5.07
CA SER A 48 -5.86 -2.05 3.77
C SER A 48 -5.41 -0.75 3.10
N PRO A 49 -6.04 0.44 3.29
CA PRO A 49 -5.62 1.65 2.58
C PRO A 49 -4.23 2.15 2.99
N THR A 50 -3.79 2.00 4.24
CA THR A 50 -2.44 2.42 4.65
C THR A 50 -1.34 1.59 3.98
N ALA A 51 -1.52 0.27 3.85
CA ALA A 51 -0.56 -0.60 3.17
C ALA A 51 -0.44 -0.26 1.68
N SER A 52 -1.60 -0.12 1.02
CA SER A 52 -1.67 0.21 -0.40
C SER A 52 -1.18 1.63 -0.69
N LEU A 53 -1.34 2.59 0.23
CA LEU A 53 -0.77 3.94 0.13
C LEU A 53 0.76 3.88 0.02
N PHE A 54 1.45 3.27 0.98
CA PHE A 54 2.91 3.21 0.95
C PHE A 54 3.43 2.46 -0.26
N PHE A 55 2.75 1.38 -0.65
CA PHE A 55 3.10 0.65 -1.88
C PHE A 55 2.86 1.50 -3.15
N THR A 56 1.80 2.28 -3.22
CA THR A 56 1.52 3.22 -4.33
C THR A 56 2.61 4.28 -4.44
N VAL A 57 3.01 4.89 -3.32
CA VAL A 57 4.08 5.90 -3.28
C VAL A 57 5.43 5.27 -3.65
N PHE A 58 5.71 4.05 -3.19
CA PHE A 58 6.86 3.28 -3.64
C PHE A 58 6.86 3.10 -5.16
N LEU A 59 5.76 2.62 -5.75
CA LEU A 59 5.64 2.43 -7.20
C LEU A 59 5.86 3.73 -7.98
N LEU A 60 5.38 4.86 -7.44
CA LEU A 60 5.61 6.18 -8.04
C LEU A 60 7.11 6.49 -8.14
N PHE A 61 7.85 6.39 -7.03
CA PHE A 61 9.30 6.64 -7.04
C PHE A 61 10.06 5.62 -7.89
N PHE A 62 9.65 4.35 -7.81
CA PHE A 62 10.24 3.27 -8.59
C PHE A 62 10.08 3.50 -10.10
N LEU A 63 8.93 4.01 -10.56
CA LEU A 63 8.69 4.40 -11.96
C LEU A 63 9.62 5.52 -12.45
N PHE A 64 10.10 6.37 -11.55
CA PHE A 64 11.09 7.42 -11.84
C PHE A 64 12.53 6.98 -11.60
N ASN A 65 12.78 5.69 -11.35
CA ASN A 65 14.08 5.14 -10.97
C ASN A 65 14.70 5.85 -9.74
N ARG A 66 13.86 6.26 -8.79
CA ARG A 66 14.29 6.86 -7.52
C ARG A 66 14.13 5.86 -6.39
N ASN A 67 15.18 5.69 -5.60
CA ASN A 67 15.13 4.91 -4.37
C ASN A 67 14.91 5.85 -3.19
N VAL A 68 13.91 5.55 -2.37
CA VAL A 68 13.56 6.32 -1.17
C VAL A 68 13.45 5.31 -0.03
N PRO A 69 14.56 5.01 0.66
CA PRO A 69 14.66 3.85 1.56
C PRO A 69 13.58 3.82 2.65
N TYR A 70 13.17 4.98 3.17
CA TYR A 70 12.10 5.06 4.16
C TYR A 70 10.73 4.65 3.60
N ILE A 71 10.41 5.03 2.36
CA ILE A 71 9.16 4.64 1.70
C ILE A 71 9.18 3.15 1.37
N GLU A 72 10.32 2.64 0.91
CA GLU A 72 10.51 1.20 0.65
C GLU A 72 10.31 0.38 1.93
N ALA A 73 10.94 0.81 3.03
CA ALA A 73 10.78 0.16 4.32
C ALA A 73 9.32 0.19 4.81
N LEU A 74 8.66 1.35 4.71
CA LEU A 74 7.24 1.49 5.10
C LEU A 74 6.32 0.62 4.25
N ALA A 75 6.52 0.57 2.93
CA ALA A 75 5.74 -0.28 2.03
C ALA A 75 5.87 -1.75 2.41
N VAL A 76 7.10 -2.24 2.66
CA VAL A 76 7.34 -3.63 3.03
C VAL A 76 6.76 -3.95 4.41
N ILE A 77 7.03 -3.13 5.42
CA ILE A 77 6.57 -3.37 6.81
C ILE A 77 5.04 -3.37 6.87
N THR A 78 4.38 -2.43 6.21
CA THR A 78 2.91 -2.36 6.22
C THR A 78 2.30 -3.52 5.45
N LEU A 79 2.78 -3.85 4.25
CA LEU A 79 2.31 -5.03 3.51
C LEU A 79 2.44 -6.32 4.32
N PHE A 80 3.56 -6.51 5.02
CA PHE A 80 3.78 -7.68 5.86
C PHE A 80 2.83 -7.71 7.05
N LYS A 81 2.76 -6.61 7.82
CA LYS A 81 1.91 -6.47 8.99
C LYS A 81 0.42 -6.69 8.65
N TYR A 82 -0.11 -5.94 7.70
CA TYR A 82 -1.53 -6.01 7.34
C TYR A 82 -1.87 -7.31 6.60
N GLY A 83 -0.94 -7.86 5.81
CA GLY A 83 -1.11 -9.15 5.16
C GLY A 83 -1.22 -10.30 6.16
N ILE A 84 -0.39 -10.31 7.21
CA ILE A 84 -0.51 -11.30 8.29
C ILE A 84 -1.80 -11.11 9.08
N TRP A 85 -2.15 -9.87 9.44
CA TRP A 85 -3.38 -9.59 10.16
C TRP A 85 -4.62 -10.04 9.40
N ALA A 86 -4.65 -9.86 8.08
CA ALA A 86 -5.75 -10.34 7.25
C ALA A 86 -5.94 -11.87 7.32
N VAL A 87 -4.86 -12.65 7.51
CA VAL A 87 -4.96 -14.10 7.66
C VAL A 87 -5.32 -14.51 9.08
N VAL A 88 -4.81 -13.81 10.09
CA VAL A 88 -4.98 -14.18 11.51
C VAL A 88 -6.32 -13.68 12.09
N MET A 89 -6.84 -12.56 11.61
CA MET A 89 -8.07 -11.93 12.11
C MET A 89 -9.33 -12.31 11.32
N ASN A 90 -9.19 -13.11 10.27
CA ASN A 90 -10.29 -13.57 9.41
C ASN A 90 -10.78 -14.96 9.81
#